data_AF-A0A9E2VSC4-F1
#
_entry.id   AF-A0A9E2VSC4-F1
#
_cell.length_a   1.000
_cell.length_b   1.000
_cell.length_c   1.000
_cell.angle_alpha   90.00
_cell.angle_beta   90.00
_cell.angle_gamma   90.00
#
_symmetry.space_group_name_H-M   'P 1'
#
loop_
_entity.id
_entity.type
_entity.pdbx_description
1 polymer ?
#
loop_
_entity_poly.entity_id
_entity_poly.type
_entity_poly.pdbx_seq_one_letter_code
_entity_poly.pdbx_strand_id
1 'polypeptide(L)' 'FPVGTAEGIPEEDQQQWRRWSSLSAVKHNRLVHVPSVLVDRPGPRIVEGLELLARAIHPEAFTGESQKEKP' A
#
# COMPACT_ATOMS: atom_id res chain seq x y z
N PHE A 1 24.13 2.88 11.95
CA PHE A 1 23.46 2.37 10.73
C PHE A 1 22.54 3.47 10.24
N PRO A 2 22.67 3.95 8.98
CA PRO A 2 21.77 4.98 8.48
C PRO A 2 20.36 4.38 8.41
N VAL A 3 19.46 4.90 9.23
CA VAL A 3 18.03 4.70 9.05
C VAL A 3 17.67 5.46 7.77
N GLY A 4 17.48 4.74 6.67
CA GLY A 4 16.96 5.33 5.45
C GLY A 4 15.66 6.06 5.77
N THR A 5 15.54 7.30 5.32
CA THR A 5 14.37 8.16 5.57
C THR A 5 13.05 7.57 5.05
N ALA A 6 13.12 6.53 4.21
CA ALA A 6 11.99 5.75 3.77
C ALA A 6 12.11 4.32 4.31
N GLU A 7 11.20 3.91 5.18
CA GLU A 7 10.91 2.48 5.36
C GLU A 7 10.51 1.90 3.98
N GLY A 8 11.20 0.86 3.51
CA GLY A 8 10.82 0.12 2.31
C GLY A 8 11.77 0.27 1.11
N ILE A 9 11.33 -0.26 -0.03
CA ILE A 9 12.05 -0.23 -1.32
C ILE A 9 11.81 1.15 -1.97
N PRO A 10 12.82 1.85 -2.51
CA PRO A 10 12.64 3.13 -3.20
C PRO A 10 11.58 3.07 -4.31
N GLU A 11 10.82 4.14 -4.52
CA GLU A 11 9.74 4.16 -5.53
C GLU A 11 10.27 3.86 -6.95
N GLU A 12 11.48 4.33 -7.27
CA GLU A 12 12.15 4.03 -8.54
C GLU A 12 12.38 2.53 -8.74
N ASP A 13 12.75 1.81 -7.69
CA ASP A 13 12.92 0.35 -7.73
C ASP A 13 11.56 -0.36 -7.83
N GLN A 14 10.52 0.16 -7.16
CA GLN A 14 9.16 -0.39 -7.26
C GLN A 14 8.59 -0.27 -8.68
N GLN A 15 8.97 0.77 -9.44
CA GLN A 15 8.56 0.91 -10.83
C GLN A 15 9.04 -0.25 -11.71
N GLN A 16 10.14 -0.92 -11.34
CA GLN A 16 10.62 -2.10 -12.07
C GLN A 16 9.61 -3.24 -12.04
N TRP A 17 8.75 -3.34 -11.02
CA TRP A 17 7.71 -4.36 -10.93
C TRP A 17 6.63 -4.20 -12.01
N ARG A 18 6.48 -3.00 -12.58
CA ARG A 18 5.58 -2.77 -13.73
C ARG A 18 6.03 -3.54 -14.99
N ARG A 19 7.29 -4.01 -15.03
CA ARG A 19 7.79 -4.86 -16.12
C ARG A 19 7.18 -6.26 -16.12
N TRP A 20 6.62 -6.71 -15.00
CA TRP A 20 5.96 -8.01 -14.89
C TRP A 20 4.52 -7.96 -15.41
N SER A 21 4.38 -7.69 -16.70
CA SER A 21 3.11 -7.49 -17.39
C SER A 21 2.19 -8.72 -17.39
N SER A 22 2.70 -9.92 -17.07
CA SER A 22 1.89 -11.13 -16.91
C SER A 22 1.08 -11.13 -15.61
N LEU A 23 1.52 -10.41 -14.57
CA LEU A 23 0.84 -10.38 -13.27
C LEU A 23 -0.47 -9.59 -13.34
N SER A 24 -1.53 -10.17 -12.78
CA SER A 24 -2.84 -9.53 -12.71
C SER A 24 -2.79 -8.16 -12.01
N ALA A 25 -2.03 -8.05 -10.92
CA ALA A 25 -1.87 -6.78 -10.20
C ALA A 25 -1.26 -5.67 -11.08
N VAL A 26 -0.31 -6.00 -11.94
CA VAL A 26 0.30 -5.04 -12.87
C VAL A 26 -0.68 -4.67 -13.99
N LYS A 27 -1.33 -5.67 -14.60
CA LYS A 27 -2.31 -5.44 -15.68
C LYS A 27 -3.47 -4.53 -15.26
N HIS A 28 -3.95 -4.68 -14.03
CA HIS A 28 -5.06 -3.89 -13.49
C HIS A 28 -4.60 -2.64 -12.73
N ASN A 29 -3.31 -2.28 -12.80
CA ASN A 29 -2.72 -1.15 -12.08
C ASN A 29 -3.04 -1.15 -10.57
N ARG A 30 -3.04 -2.33 -9.95
CA ARG A 30 -3.28 -2.57 -8.52
C ARG A 30 -1.98 -2.87 -7.76
N LEU A 31 -0.94 -2.07 -8.01
CA LEU A 31 0.26 -2.06 -7.18
C LEU A 31 0.08 -1.01 -6.08
N VAL A 32 -0.01 -1.46 -4.82
CA VAL A 32 -0.29 -0.60 -3.66
C VAL A 32 0.83 -0.76 -2.65
N HIS A 33 1.37 0.36 -2.17
CA HIS A 33 2.37 0.36 -1.10
C HIS A 33 1.67 0.43 0.26
N VAL A 34 1.96 -0.54 1.12
CA VAL A 34 1.43 -0.58 2.50
C VAL A 34 2.60 -0.44 3.47
N PRO A 35 2.62 0.57 4.36
CA PRO A 35 3.70 0.75 5.32
C PRO A 35 3.87 -0.47 6.24
N SER A 36 5.06 -1.07 6.25
CA SER A 36 5.36 -2.26 7.05
C SER A 36 5.19 -2.01 8.56
N VAL A 37 5.48 -0.80 9.06
CA VAL A 37 5.29 -0.46 10.48
C VAL A 37 3.85 -0.63 10.98
N LEU A 38 2.86 -0.53 10.08
CA LEU A 38 1.44 -0.71 10.42
C LEU A 38 1.00 -2.18 10.44
N VAL A 39 1.77 -3.08 9.83
CA VAL A 39 1.43 -4.50 9.68
C VAL A 39 2.33 -5.37 10.56
N ASP A 40 3.63 -5.14 10.54
CA ASP A 40 4.64 -6.01 11.16
C ASP A 40 4.80 -5.76 12.67
N ARG A 41 4.27 -4.63 13.16
CA ARG A 41 4.27 -4.29 14.59
C ARG A 41 2.82 -4.26 15.09
N PRO A 42 2.27 -5.40 15.55
CA PRO A 42 0.92 -5.47 16.08
C PRO A 42 0.85 -4.73 17.43
N GLY A 43 0.75 -3.41 17.35
CA GLY A 43 0.51 -2.51 18.45
C GLY A 43 -0.91 -1.90 18.36
N PRO A 44 -1.16 -0.77 19.03
CA PRO A 44 -2.48 -0.14 19.05
C PRO A 44 -2.99 0.31 17.65
N ARG A 45 -2.09 0.42 16.67
CA ARG A 45 -2.37 0.85 15.29
C ARG A 45 -2.72 -0.28 14.32
N ILE A 46 -2.89 -1.52 14.81
CA ILE A 46 -3.21 -2.68 13.96
C ILE A 46 -4.49 -2.47 13.13
N VAL A 47 -5.45 -1.72 13.68
CA VAL A 47 -6.69 -1.37 12.99
C VAL A 47 -6.41 -0.50 11.77
N GLU A 48 -5.47 0.45 11.86
CA GLU A 48 -5.07 1.29 10.71
C GLU A 48 -4.45 0.46 9.60
N GLY A 49 -3.55 -0.48 9.95
CA GLY A 49 -2.95 -1.40 8.99
C GLY A 49 -3.98 -2.32 8.33
N LEU A 50 -4.93 -2.83 9.11
CA LEU A 50 -6.02 -3.66 8.61
C LEU A 50 -6.93 -2.89 7.64
N GLU A 51 -7.26 -1.64 7.96
CA GLU A 51 -8.09 -0.80 7.09
C GLU A 51 -7.40 -0.52 5.75
N LEU A 52 -6.10 -0.20 5.76
CA LEU A 52 -5.32 -0.01 4.54
C LEU A 52 -5.30 -1.27 3.66
N LEU A 53 -5.11 -2.44 4.26
CA LEU A 53 -5.15 -3.72 3.55
C LEU A 53 -6.55 -4.00 3.00
N ALA A 54 -7.60 -3.75 3.78
CA ALA A 54 -8.97 -3.93 3.35
C ALA A 54 -9.31 -3.04 2.15
N ARG A 55 -8.93 -1.76 2.17
CA ARG A 55 -9.10 -0.84 1.03
C ARG A 55 -8.33 -1.31 -0.21
N ALA A 56 -7.12 -1.85 -0.02
CA ALA A 56 -6.30 -2.35 -1.12
C ALA A 56 -6.86 -3.63 -1.76
N ILE A 57 -7.46 -4.53 -0.97
CA ILE A 57 -7.97 -5.83 -1.43
C ILE A 57 -9.41 -5.70 -1.94
N HIS A 58 -10.27 -4.99 -1.23
CA HIS A 58 -11.70 -4.84 -1.48
C HIS A 58 -12.11 -3.36 -1.67
N PRO A 59 -11.62 -2.66 -2.71
CA PRO A 59 -11.95 -1.25 -2.92
C PRO A 59 -13.47 -1.00 -3.07
N GLU A 60 -14.21 -1.99 -3.58
CA GLU A 60 -15.67 -1.95 -3.72
C GLU A 60 -16.43 -1.77 -2.40
N ALA A 61 -15.85 -2.21 -1.29
CA ALA A 61 -16.43 -2.04 0.04
C ALA A 61 -16.31 -0.59 0.56
N PHE A 62 -15.43 0.23 -0.04
CA PHE A 62 -15.10 1.60 0.40
C PHE A 62 -15.55 2.68 -0.59
N THR A 63 -16.34 2.30 -1.60
CA THR A 63 -16.80 3.19 -2.70
C THR A 63 -17.58 4.43 -2.24
N GLY A 64 -18.06 4.46 -0.99
CA GLY A 64 -18.77 5.60 -0.38
C GLY A 64 -17.88 6.64 0.33
N GLU A 65 -16.58 6.42 0.47
CA GLU A 65 -15.69 7.26 1.30
C GLU A 65 -14.69 8.10 0.50
N SER A 66 -14.79 8.10 -0.84
CA SER A 66 -13.77 8.62 -1.75
C SER A 66 -13.56 10.15 -1.75
N GLN A 67 -14.09 10.91 -0.79
CA GLN A 67 -13.95 12.38 -0.73
C GLN A 67 -13.73 12.94 0.68
N LYS A 68 -12.71 12.47 1.42
CA LYS A 68 -12.16 13.23 2.56
C LYS A 68 -10.67 12.92 2.73
N GLU A 69 -9.81 13.44 1.87
CA GLU A 69 -8.49 13.99 2.27
C GLU A 69 -7.66 14.41 1.05
N LYS A 70 -7.70 15.72 0.74
CA LYS A 70 -6.51 16.55 0.49
C LYS A 70 -6.91 18.02 0.34
N PRO A 71 -6.47 18.93 1.22
CA PRO A 71 -5.90 20.20 0.81
C PRO A 71 -4.40 20.05 0.51
#